data_AF-A0A8T5SV40-F1
#
_entry.id   AF-A0A8T5SV40-F1
#
_cell.length_a   1.000
_cell.length_b   1.000
_cell.length_c   1.000
_cell.angle_alpha   90.00
_cell.angle_beta   90.00
_cell.angle_gamma   90.00
#
_symmetry.space_group_name_H-M   'P 1'
#
loop_
_entity.id
_entity.type
_entity.pdbx_description
1 polymer ?
#
loop_
_entity_poly.entity_id
_entity_poly.type
_entity_poly.pdbx_seq_one_letter_code
_entity_poly.pdbx_strand_id
1 'polypeptide(L)'
;MKTYKMEKRVFPDFINIIKSKGKLFGPVKQKSKYSFEEINNSSELDFDYHRTILGIKKFLTPPRYKTMQFNKEGSEDIFDGDETNIVMGVHPCDIHSVKILDRLFMANIKDPYYSKKRANLIIIGHSCLPDDKCLCQSTGTDMVEDGFDLFPINTFYDQHITRCISDD
;
A
#
# COMPACT_ATOMS: atom_id res chain seq x y z
N MET A 1 5.79 -11.42 16.12
CA MET A 1 6.25 -10.08 15.69
C MET A 1 7.78 -10.05 15.69
N LYS A 2 8.40 -9.85 14.52
CA LYS A 2 9.87 -9.75 14.40
C LYS A 2 10.24 -8.32 14.05
N THR A 3 11.34 -7.84 14.64
CA THR A 3 11.82 -6.48 14.46
C THR A 3 13.22 -6.52 13.88
N TYR A 4 13.43 -5.82 12.77
CA TYR A 4 14.71 -5.77 12.07
C TYR A 4 15.23 -4.33 12.04
N LYS A 5 16.54 -4.19 12.13
CA LYS A 5 17.23 -2.91 12.03
C LYS A 5 17.89 -2.80 10.66
N MET A 6 17.66 -1.69 9.97
CA MET A 6 18.26 -1.39 8.68
C MET A 6 19.05 -0.08 8.74
N GLU A 7 20.25 -0.08 8.18
CA GLU A 7 21.04 1.13 7.99
C GLU A 7 20.48 1.98 6.85
N LYS A 8 20.49 3.31 7.02
CA LYS A 8 19.96 4.25 6.02
C LYS A 8 20.65 4.12 4.65
N ARG A 9 21.92 3.74 4.63
CA ARG A 9 22.71 3.54 3.40
C ARG A 9 22.19 2.40 2.54
N VAL A 10 21.52 1.42 3.15
CA VAL A 10 20.98 0.23 2.48
C VAL A 10 19.55 0.47 1.97
N PHE A 11 18.92 1.60 2.32
CA PHE A 11 17.56 1.92 1.89
C PHE A 11 17.40 1.94 0.36
N PRO A 12 18.31 2.54 -0.44
CA PRO A 12 18.22 2.48 -1.90
C PRO A 12 18.28 1.04 -2.43
N ASP A 13 19.14 0.20 -1.86
CA ASP A 13 19.26 -1.22 -2.25
C ASP A 13 17.99 -2.00 -1.89
N PHE A 14 17.38 -1.70 -0.74
CA PHE A 14 16.10 -2.26 -0.34
C PHE A 14 14.98 -1.91 -1.33
N ILE A 15 14.92 -0.66 -1.79
CA ILE A 15 13.97 -0.25 -2.85
C ILE A 15 14.20 -1.05 -4.13
N ASN A 16 15.46 -1.23 -4.55
CA ASN A 16 15.79 -2.02 -5.73
C ASN A 16 15.36 -3.48 -5.60
N ILE A 17 15.56 -4.10 -4.42
CA ILE A 17 15.11 -5.46 -4.14
C ILE A 17 13.58 -5.55 -4.18
N ILE A 18 12.87 -4.60 -3.59
CA ILE A 18 11.41 -4.57 -3.62
C ILE A 18 10.88 -4.50 -5.05
N LYS A 19 11.46 -3.63 -5.88
CA LYS A 19 11.07 -3.50 -7.29
C LYS A 19 11.23 -4.80 -8.08
N SER A 20 12.17 -5.66 -7.71
CA SER A 20 12.32 -6.97 -8.36
C SER A 20 11.18 -7.95 -8.05
N LYS A 21 10.40 -7.70 -6.98
CA LYS A 21 9.29 -8.55 -6.55
C LYS A 21 7.93 -8.14 -7.14
N GLY A 22 7.79 -6.91 -7.63
CA GLY A 22 6.53 -6.39 -8.13
C GLY A 22 6.60 -4.89 -8.45
N LYS A 23 5.48 -4.32 -8.89
CA LYS A 23 5.39 -2.89 -9.19
C LYS A 23 5.36 -2.08 -7.90
N LEU A 24 6.35 -1.23 -7.70
CA LEU A 24 6.45 -0.37 -6.53
C LEU A 24 5.72 0.95 -6.75
N PHE A 25 4.81 1.29 -5.85
CA PHE A 25 4.09 2.54 -5.79
C PHE A 25 4.40 3.28 -4.50
N GLY A 26 4.36 4.60 -4.54
CA GLY A 26 4.58 5.41 -3.35
C GLY A 26 4.17 6.87 -3.54
N PRO A 27 4.18 7.65 -2.46
CA PRO A 27 3.78 9.05 -2.50
C PRO A 27 4.74 9.86 -3.38
N VAL A 28 4.21 10.38 -4.48
CA VAL A 28 4.93 11.28 -5.39
C VAL A 28 4.22 12.61 -5.44
N LYS A 29 4.98 13.70 -5.35
CA LYS A 29 4.47 15.07 -5.45
C LYS A 29 4.14 15.41 -6.90
N GLN A 30 2.85 15.56 -7.19
CA GLN A 30 2.34 16.06 -8.47
C GLN A 30 1.85 17.51 -8.32
N LYS A 31 2.65 18.46 -8.81
CA LYS A 31 2.39 19.91 -8.69
C LYS A 31 2.25 20.32 -7.21
N SER A 32 1.02 20.43 -6.71
CA SER A 32 0.66 20.84 -5.34
C SER A 32 0.00 19.74 -4.52
N LYS A 33 -0.16 18.53 -5.06
CA LYS A 33 -0.86 17.41 -4.41
C LYS A 33 0.00 16.15 -4.50
N TYR A 34 -0.30 15.18 -3.64
CA TYR A 34 0.38 13.88 -3.64
C TYR A 34 -0.52 12.80 -4.25
N SER A 35 0.08 11.83 -4.92
CA SER A 35 -0.61 10.63 -5.42
C SER A 35 0.34 9.44 -5.32
N PHE A 36 -0.21 8.25 -5.12
CA PHE A 36 0.56 7.01 -5.18
C PHE A 36 0.91 6.68 -6.63
N GLU A 37 2.12 6.96 -7.09
CA GLU A 37 2.55 6.68 -8.47
C GLU A 37 3.58 5.56 -8.51
N GLU A 38 3.70 4.91 -9.68
CA GLU A 38 4.72 3.89 -9.91
C GLU A 38 6.11 4.52 -9.89
N ILE A 39 7.02 3.89 -9.14
CA ILE A 39 8.32 4.48 -8.80
C ILE A 39 9.42 3.82 -9.61
N ASN A 40 10.12 4.64 -10.40
CA ASN A 40 11.30 4.18 -11.12
C ASN A 40 12.58 4.43 -10.31
N ASN A 41 12.70 5.56 -9.63
CA ASN A 41 13.86 5.90 -8.81
C ASN A 41 13.45 6.19 -7.36
N SER A 42 14.29 5.78 -6.40
CA SER A 42 14.04 6.05 -4.97
C SER A 42 13.94 7.54 -4.64
N SER A 43 14.50 8.42 -5.47
CA SER A 43 14.43 9.88 -5.30
C SER A 43 13.06 10.48 -5.58
N GLU A 44 12.15 9.73 -6.19
CA GLU A 44 10.77 10.19 -6.47
C GLU A 44 9.86 10.06 -5.25
N LEU A 45 10.26 9.24 -4.26
CA LEU A 45 9.54 9.04 -3.01
C LEU A 45 9.64 10.28 -2.12
N ASP A 46 8.48 10.82 -1.75
CA ASP A 46 8.37 11.88 -0.76
C ASP A 46 7.50 11.40 0.41
N PHE A 47 8.16 11.07 1.51
CA PHE A 47 7.50 10.62 2.74
C PHE A 47 6.95 11.78 3.59
N ASP A 48 7.33 13.03 3.30
CA ASP A 48 6.85 14.21 4.02
C ASP A 48 5.55 14.73 3.37
N TYR A 49 4.51 13.91 3.45
CA TYR A 49 3.20 14.23 2.88
C TYR A 49 2.08 13.98 3.87
N HIS A 50 1.01 14.77 3.79
CA HIS A 50 -0.14 14.63 4.68
C HIS A 50 -1.23 13.74 4.10
N ARG A 51 -1.52 13.90 2.79
CA ARG A 51 -2.62 13.20 2.11
C ARG A 51 -2.43 13.10 0.60
N THR A 52 -2.84 11.97 0.04
CA THR A 52 -2.93 11.76 -1.41
C THR A 52 -4.31 12.12 -1.96
N ILE A 53 -4.41 12.43 -3.26
CA ILE A 53 -5.70 12.64 -3.95
C ILE A 53 -6.55 11.37 -3.91
N LEU A 54 -5.93 10.23 -4.21
CA LEU A 54 -6.53 8.91 -4.14
C LEU A 54 -5.67 8.04 -3.25
N GLY A 55 -6.24 7.58 -2.14
CA GLY A 55 -5.58 6.67 -1.21
C GLY A 55 -5.45 5.25 -1.79
N ILE A 56 -5.03 4.33 -0.92
CA ILE A 56 -4.73 2.94 -1.28
C ILE A 56 -5.91 2.17 -1.91
N LYS A 57 -7.16 2.60 -1.64
CA LYS A 57 -8.37 2.03 -2.24
C LYS A 57 -8.29 1.91 -3.77
N LYS A 58 -7.57 2.79 -4.47
CA LYS A 58 -7.48 2.74 -5.94
C LYS A 58 -6.87 1.45 -6.48
N PHE A 59 -6.01 0.79 -5.71
CA PHE A 59 -5.37 -0.48 -6.09
C PHE A 59 -6.31 -1.68 -5.88
N LEU A 60 -7.22 -1.59 -4.93
CA LEU A 60 -8.16 -2.66 -4.59
C LEU A 60 -9.48 -2.56 -5.38
N THR A 61 -10.00 -1.34 -5.54
CA THR A 61 -11.25 -1.07 -6.25
C THR A 61 -11.02 0.00 -7.33
N PRO A 62 -10.33 -0.33 -8.42
CA PRO A 62 -10.10 0.63 -9.50
C PRO A 62 -11.43 1.01 -10.18
N PRO A 63 -11.56 2.23 -10.73
CA PRO A 63 -12.79 2.68 -11.39
C PRO A 63 -13.24 1.81 -12.57
N ARG A 64 -12.29 1.10 -13.20
CA ARG A 64 -12.51 0.15 -14.29
C ARG A 64 -11.62 -1.06 -14.06
N TYR A 65 -12.15 -2.25 -14.34
CA TYR A 65 -11.41 -3.50 -14.34
C TYR A 65 -11.99 -4.40 -15.43
N LYS A 66 -11.15 -5.29 -15.98
CA LYS A 66 -11.60 -6.28 -16.98
C LYS A 66 -12.36 -7.39 -16.25
N THR A 67 -13.50 -7.79 -16.81
CA THR A 67 -14.33 -8.89 -16.30
C THR A 67 -14.38 -10.07 -17.25
N MET A 68 -14.28 -9.83 -18.56
CA MET A 68 -14.39 -10.84 -19.59
C MET A 68 -13.61 -10.40 -20.83
N GLN A 69 -13.00 -11.37 -21.53
CA GLN A 69 -12.35 -11.17 -22.81
C GLN A 69 -12.95 -12.12 -23.84
N PHE A 70 -13.09 -11.64 -25.07
CA PHE A 70 -13.54 -12.43 -26.21
C PHE A 70 -12.36 -12.74 -27.12
N ASN A 71 -12.23 -14.00 -27.51
CA ASN A 71 -11.27 -14.49 -28.51
C ASN A 71 -12.04 -15.24 -29.63
N LYS A 72 -11.30 -15.81 -30.61
CA LYS A 72 -11.93 -16.57 -31.72
C LYS A 72 -12.60 -17.87 -31.26
N GLU A 73 -12.28 -18.34 -30.06
CA GLU A 73 -12.70 -19.63 -29.49
C GLU A 73 -13.87 -19.48 -28.50
N GLY A 74 -14.15 -18.26 -28.03
CA GLY A 74 -15.27 -17.96 -27.13
C GLY A 74 -15.03 -16.74 -26.24
N SER A 75 -15.67 -16.75 -25.07
CA SER A 75 -15.48 -15.77 -24.00
C SER A 75 -14.85 -16.41 -22.78
N GLU A 76 -13.87 -15.74 -22.18
CA GLU A 76 -13.22 -16.16 -20.94
C GLU A 76 -13.38 -15.06 -19.88
N ASP A 77 -13.78 -15.46 -18.67
CA ASP A 77 -13.81 -14.56 -17.52
C ASP A 77 -12.38 -14.18 -17.12
N ILE A 78 -12.14 -12.89 -16.90
CA ILE A 78 -10.84 -12.37 -16.49
C ILE A 78 -10.99 -11.72 -15.12
N PHE A 79 -10.14 -12.14 -14.20
CA PHE A 79 -9.98 -11.49 -12.91
C PHE A 79 -8.68 -10.70 -12.92
N ASP A 80 -8.80 -9.40 -13.22
CA ASP A 80 -7.68 -8.46 -13.23
C ASP A 80 -7.03 -8.37 -11.84
N GLY A 81 -5.69 -8.33 -11.79
CA GLY A 81 -4.92 -8.31 -10.55
C GLY A 81 -3.91 -9.44 -10.36
N ASP A 82 -3.40 -10.05 -11.43
CA ASP A 82 -2.26 -11.00 -11.35
C ASP A 82 -0.93 -10.33 -11.01
N GLU A 83 -0.83 -9.02 -11.22
CA GLU A 83 0.37 -8.26 -10.92
C GLU A 83 0.50 -8.00 -9.41
N THR A 84 1.66 -8.32 -8.85
CA THR A 84 2.00 -7.92 -7.47
C THR A 84 2.27 -6.43 -7.41
N ASN A 85 1.43 -5.71 -6.68
CA ASN A 85 1.57 -4.28 -6.41
C ASN A 85 2.11 -4.10 -4.99
N ILE A 86 3.14 -3.29 -4.85
CA ILE A 86 3.78 -2.98 -3.57
C ILE A 86 3.58 -1.50 -3.33
N VAL A 87 2.80 -1.13 -2.32
CA VAL A 87 2.50 0.27 -2.01
C VAL A 87 3.24 0.67 -0.75
N MET A 88 4.18 1.61 -0.90
CA MET A 88 5.00 2.14 0.17
C MET A 88 4.53 3.52 0.60
N GLY A 89 4.70 3.85 1.89
CA GLY A 89 4.31 5.15 2.44
C GLY A 89 2.92 5.15 3.05
N VAL A 90 2.24 4.01 3.18
CA VAL A 90 0.80 3.98 3.50
C VAL A 90 0.54 4.40 4.95
N HIS A 91 -0.30 5.42 5.15
CA HIS A 91 -0.62 5.90 6.49
C HIS A 91 -1.51 4.90 7.28
N PRO A 92 -1.46 4.89 8.62
CA PRO A 92 -2.31 4.03 9.46
C PRO A 92 -3.80 4.14 9.18
N CYS A 93 -4.29 5.34 8.83
CA CYS A 93 -5.68 5.58 8.49
C CYS A 93 -6.07 4.96 7.13
N ASP A 94 -5.16 4.95 6.16
CA ASP A 94 -5.35 4.24 4.89
C ASP A 94 -5.37 2.72 5.11
N ILE A 95 -4.53 2.19 6.00
CA ILE A 95 -4.53 0.75 6.35
C ILE A 95 -5.86 0.37 7.01
N HIS A 96 -6.38 1.20 7.91
CA HIS A 96 -7.73 1.03 8.46
C HIS A 96 -8.81 1.00 7.38
N SER A 97 -8.68 1.85 6.35
CA SER A 97 -9.61 1.82 5.21
C SER A 97 -9.57 0.48 4.47
N VAL A 98 -8.40 -0.14 4.32
CA VAL A 98 -8.26 -1.49 3.72
C VAL A 98 -8.96 -2.52 4.59
N LYS A 99 -8.75 -2.50 5.92
CA LYS A 99 -9.43 -3.43 6.84
C LYS A 99 -10.95 -3.33 6.77
N ILE A 100 -11.50 -2.12 6.57
CA ILE A 100 -12.94 -1.92 6.35
C ILE A 100 -13.38 -2.55 5.02
N LEU A 101 -12.60 -2.36 3.95
CA LEU A 101 -12.88 -3.00 2.66
C LEU A 101 -12.79 -4.53 2.75
N ASP A 102 -11.82 -5.08 3.48
CA ASP A 102 -11.68 -6.52 3.70
C ASP A 102 -12.95 -7.08 4.36
N ARG A 103 -13.50 -6.39 5.38
CA ARG A 103 -14.78 -6.79 6.01
C ARG A 103 -15.97 -6.74 5.05
N LEU A 104 -15.97 -5.83 4.08
CA LEU A 104 -17.08 -5.69 3.12
C LEU A 104 -17.01 -6.73 2.00
N PHE A 105 -15.83 -6.94 1.42
CA PHE A 105 -15.63 -7.74 0.22
C PHE A 105 -15.18 -9.19 0.49
N MET A 106 -14.79 -9.52 1.73
CA MET A 106 -14.32 -10.86 2.10
C MET A 106 -15.13 -11.56 3.20
N ALA A 107 -16.24 -10.97 3.68
CA ALA A 107 -17.02 -11.54 4.77
C ALA A 107 -17.71 -12.88 4.43
N ASN A 108 -18.86 -12.84 3.74
CA ASN A 108 -19.68 -14.04 3.50
C ASN A 108 -19.38 -14.69 2.14
N ILE A 109 -19.41 -13.88 1.08
CA ILE A 109 -19.05 -14.31 -0.27
C ILE A 109 -17.87 -13.44 -0.69
N LYS A 110 -16.72 -14.08 -0.90
CA LYS A 110 -15.51 -13.37 -1.31
C LYS A 110 -15.70 -12.86 -2.74
N ASP A 111 -15.57 -11.55 -2.92
CA ASP A 111 -15.51 -10.96 -4.25
C ASP A 111 -14.21 -11.42 -4.93
N PRO A 112 -14.27 -12.10 -6.10
CA PRO A 112 -13.08 -12.65 -6.75
C PRO A 112 -12.14 -11.56 -7.28
N TYR A 113 -12.66 -10.39 -7.66
CA TYR A 113 -11.84 -9.28 -8.17
C TYR A 113 -11.11 -8.57 -7.04
N TYR A 114 -11.80 -8.32 -5.93
CA TYR A 114 -11.20 -7.72 -4.75
C TYR A 114 -10.19 -8.66 -4.11
N SER A 115 -10.57 -9.92 -3.90
CA SER A 115 -9.72 -10.89 -3.20
C SER A 115 -8.42 -11.18 -3.94
N LYS A 116 -8.45 -11.28 -5.26
CA LYS A 116 -7.25 -11.45 -6.08
C LYS A 116 -6.30 -10.26 -5.98
N LYS A 117 -6.82 -9.03 -6.10
CA LYS A 117 -6.02 -7.81 -5.91
C LYS A 117 -5.46 -7.68 -4.51
N ARG A 118 -6.27 -7.99 -3.49
CA ARG A 118 -5.85 -7.92 -2.07
C ARG A 118 -4.75 -8.92 -1.75
N ALA A 119 -4.81 -10.13 -2.30
CA ALA A 119 -3.77 -11.15 -2.16
C ALA A 119 -2.46 -10.77 -2.85
N ASN A 120 -2.54 -10.01 -3.94
CA ASN A 120 -1.39 -9.52 -4.70
C ASN A 120 -0.98 -8.07 -4.32
N LEU A 121 -1.47 -7.55 -3.19
CA LEU A 121 -1.14 -6.22 -2.70
C LEU A 121 -0.27 -6.31 -1.44
N ILE A 122 0.97 -5.83 -1.54
CA ILE A 122 1.89 -5.67 -0.42
C ILE A 122 1.80 -4.22 0.08
N ILE A 123 1.62 -4.05 1.38
CA ILE A 123 1.43 -2.76 2.04
C ILE A 123 2.64 -2.48 2.95
N ILE A 124 3.38 -1.42 2.62
CA ILE A 124 4.46 -0.90 3.44
C ILE A 124 4.01 0.42 4.05
N GLY A 125 3.75 0.41 5.36
CA GLY A 125 3.21 1.54 6.09
C GLY A 125 4.22 2.66 6.31
N HIS A 126 3.73 3.82 6.74
CA HIS A 126 4.53 4.97 7.17
C HIS A 126 3.75 5.82 8.19
N SER A 127 4.42 6.29 9.23
CA SER A 127 3.83 7.19 10.22
C SER A 127 3.60 8.59 9.65
N CYS A 128 2.43 9.18 9.90
CA CYS A 128 2.09 10.53 9.47
C CYS A 128 2.12 11.51 10.67
N LEU A 129 2.52 12.76 10.42
CA LEU A 129 2.28 13.88 11.33
C LEU A 129 0.97 14.57 10.89
N PRO A 130 -0.13 14.42 11.65
CA PRO A 130 -1.43 14.93 11.23
C PRO A 130 -1.51 16.47 11.30
N ASP A 131 -2.24 17.07 10.34
CA ASP A 131 -2.59 18.49 10.34
C ASP A 131 -3.98 18.74 10.99
N ASP A 132 -4.40 20.00 11.02
CA ASP A 132 -5.69 20.45 11.53
C ASP A 132 -6.90 19.88 10.75
N LYS A 133 -6.67 19.32 9.56
CA LYS A 133 -7.68 18.73 8.69
C LYS A 133 -7.72 17.20 8.78
N CYS A 134 -6.90 16.58 9.61
CA CYS A 134 -6.87 15.13 9.82
C CYS A 134 -7.83 14.71 10.93
N LEU A 135 -8.67 13.70 10.65
CA LEU A 135 -9.62 13.12 11.62
C LEU A 135 -9.15 11.78 12.19
N CYS A 136 -7.88 11.42 11.97
CA CYS A 136 -7.35 10.10 12.32
C CYS A 136 -7.41 9.85 13.84
N GLN A 137 -7.04 10.85 14.64
CA GLN A 137 -7.13 10.76 16.11
C GLN A 137 -8.58 10.67 16.59
N SER A 138 -9.48 11.49 16.05
CA SER A 138 -10.90 11.49 16.43
C SER A 138 -11.61 10.18 16.07
N THR A 139 -11.11 9.46 15.06
CA THR A 139 -11.65 8.16 14.62
C THR A 139 -10.88 6.97 15.17
N GLY A 140 -9.81 7.18 15.95
CA GLY A 140 -8.95 6.12 16.48
C GLY A 140 -8.20 5.33 15.40
N THR A 141 -7.83 5.99 14.29
CA THR A 141 -7.14 5.38 13.13
C THR A 141 -5.74 5.97 12.89
N ASP A 142 -5.20 6.69 13.88
CA ASP A 142 -3.88 7.31 13.87
C ASP A 142 -2.74 6.32 14.13
N MET A 143 -3.05 5.15 14.69
CA MET A 143 -2.12 4.03 14.86
C MET A 143 -2.70 2.75 14.24
N VAL A 144 -1.84 1.77 13.95
CA VAL A 144 -2.25 0.48 13.41
C VAL A 144 -1.33 -0.64 13.90
N GLU A 145 -1.91 -1.80 14.22
CA GLU A 145 -1.18 -2.97 14.72
C GLU A 145 -1.04 -4.09 13.69
N ASP A 146 -1.95 -4.15 12.71
CA ASP A 146 -2.06 -5.22 11.70
C ASP A 146 -2.49 -4.68 10.32
N GLY A 147 -2.62 -5.56 9.32
CA GLY A 147 -3.10 -5.18 7.98
C GLY A 147 -2.05 -4.55 7.07
N PHE A 148 -0.77 -4.65 7.44
CA PHE A 148 0.39 -4.27 6.63
C PHE A 148 1.43 -5.39 6.66
N ASP A 149 2.31 -5.44 5.66
CA ASP A 149 3.40 -6.43 5.59
C ASP A 149 4.65 -5.91 6.32
N LEU A 150 4.96 -4.62 6.13
CA LEU A 150 6.09 -3.93 6.75
C LEU A 150 5.67 -2.56 7.27
N PHE A 151 6.13 -2.19 8.46
CA PHE A 151 5.94 -0.84 9.01
C PHE A 151 7.24 -0.32 9.62
N PRO A 152 7.91 0.66 8.98
CA PRO A 152 9.07 1.36 9.54
C PRO A 152 8.64 2.33 10.66
N ILE A 153 9.29 2.28 11.82
CA ILE A 153 8.81 2.95 13.05
C ILE A 153 9.68 4.12 13.52
N ASN A 154 10.79 4.39 12.84
CA ASN A 154 11.66 5.51 13.21
C ASN A 154 12.15 6.24 11.94
N THR A 155 11.81 7.52 11.84
CA THR A 155 12.36 8.44 10.84
C THR A 155 13.05 9.66 11.47
N PHE A 156 13.22 9.72 12.79
CA PHE A 156 13.77 10.92 13.47
C PHE A 156 15.12 10.72 14.20
N TYR A 157 15.60 9.50 14.40
CA TYR A 157 16.94 9.24 14.97
C TYR A 157 17.58 8.01 14.31
N ASP A 158 18.39 8.24 13.28
CA ASP A 158 19.47 7.40 12.72
C ASP A 158 19.30 5.87 12.53
N GLN A 159 18.13 5.27 12.75
CA GLN A 159 17.93 3.83 12.69
C GLN A 159 16.51 3.48 12.22
N HIS A 160 16.39 2.81 11.08
CA HIS A 160 15.11 2.27 10.64
C HIS A 160 14.84 0.95 11.36
N ILE A 161 13.80 0.95 12.19
CA ILE A 161 13.26 -0.25 12.81
C ILE A 161 12.06 -0.68 11.98
N THR A 162 12.15 -1.82 11.29
CA THR A 162 11.07 -2.38 10.49
C THR A 162 10.35 -3.45 11.31
N ARG A 163 9.05 -3.27 11.55
CA ARG A 163 8.17 -4.34 12.02
C ARG A 163 7.68 -5.14 10.82
N CYS A 164 7.95 -6.45 10.81
CA CYS A 164 7.38 -7.37 9.84
C CYS A 164 6.29 -8.19 10.53
N ILE A 165 5.12 -8.27 9.90
CA ILE A 165 4.13 -9.30 10.21
C ILE A 165 4.40 -10.39 9.17
N SER A 166 5.19 -11.39 9.56
CA SER A 166 5.25 -12.65 8.81
C SER A 166 4.11 -13.51 9.31
N ASP A 167 3.13 -13.78 8.45
CA ASP A 167 2.24 -14.93 8.62
C ASP A 167 3.06 -16.18 8.24
N ASP A 168 3.40 -16.98 9.25
CA ASP A 168 3.72 -18.41 9.08
C ASP A 168 2.41 -19.21 9.15
#